data_AF-A0A833GU79-F1
#
_entry.id   AF-A0A833GU79-F1
#
_cell.length_a   1.000
_cell.length_b   1.000
_cell.length_c   1.000
_cell.angle_alpha   90.00
_cell.angle_beta   90.00
_cell.angle_gamma   90.00
#
_symmetry.space_group_name_H-M   'P 1'
#
loop_
_entity.id
_entity.type
_entity.pdbx_description
1 polymer ?
#
loop_
_entity_poly.entity_id
_entity_poly.type
_entity_poly.pdbx_seq_one_letter_code
_entity_poly.pdbx_strand_id
1 'polypeptide(L)'
;VEQMTVGVDHISRNAQDAQDCSRQSDAVAAEGGRIVDCVVGDIREISDTVNQTADAVEALGRQSEEISTIVGTIKEIADQTNLLALNAAIEAARAGEAGRGFAVVADEVRKLAERTAKSTQEIASMISAIQSGTENAVGSMKRGVERVASGVEQAQQAGSTIVQVQVQSQKVVEAVSEISVALREQASASTEIARNVERIAQMAEENNAAASANADTAGSLRRLAETIGQEVSRFRA
;
A
#
# COMPACT_ATOMS: atom_id res chain seq x y z
N VAL A 1 -41.13 5.58 -28.91
CA VAL A 1 -40.84 6.51 -27.78
C VAL A 1 -40.76 5.77 -26.46
N GLU A 2 -41.70 4.87 -26.15
CA GLU A 2 -41.70 4.09 -24.90
C GLU A 2 -40.38 3.35 -24.62
N GLN A 3 -39.79 2.71 -25.63
CA GLN A 3 -38.45 2.07 -25.52
C GLN A 3 -37.32 3.06 -25.20
N MET A 4 -37.43 4.30 -25.66
CA MET A 4 -36.42 5.34 -25.43
C MET A 4 -36.50 5.88 -24.00
N THR A 5 -37.71 6.06 -23.47
CA THR A 5 -37.93 6.43 -22.07
C THR A 5 -37.40 5.36 -21.11
N VAL A 6 -37.65 4.07 -21.40
CA VAL A 6 -37.09 2.95 -20.61
C VAL A 6 -35.57 2.91 -20.70
N GLY A 7 -34.99 3.15 -21.88
CA GLY A 7 -33.54 3.21 -22.06
C GLY A 7 -32.89 4.35 -21.26
N VAL A 8 -33.50 5.54 -21.25
CA VAL A 8 -33.02 6.68 -20.46
C VAL A 8 -33.06 6.38 -18.96
N ASP A 9 -34.13 5.77 -18.46
CA ASP A 9 -34.25 5.38 -17.06
C ASP A 9 -33.18 4.33 -16.67
N HIS A 10 -32.94 3.35 -17.54
CA HIS A 10 -31.92 2.33 -17.32
C HIS A 10 -30.50 2.91 -17.27
N ILE A 11 -30.15 3.81 -18.21
CA ILE A 11 -28.84 4.47 -18.21
C ILE A 11 -28.71 5.39 -16.98
N SER A 12 -29.78 6.07 -16.57
CA SER A 12 -29.78 6.91 -15.37
C SER A 12 -29.49 6.11 -14.11
N ARG A 13 -30.07 4.90 -13.97
CA ARG A 13 -29.78 4.00 -12.85
C ARG A 13 -28.32 3.54 -12.87
N ASN A 14 -27.83 3.10 -14.03
CA ASN A 14 -26.41 2.70 -14.18
C ASN A 14 -25.44 3.85 -13.85
N ALA A 15 -25.80 5.08 -14.24
CA ALA A 15 -25.02 6.27 -13.92
C ALA A 15 -25.00 6.51 -12.40
N GLN A 16 -26.14 6.38 -11.72
CA GLN A 16 -26.22 6.51 -10.26
C GLN A 16 -25.35 5.46 -9.55
N ASP A 17 -25.44 4.19 -9.98
CA ASP A 17 -24.62 3.10 -9.42
C ASP A 17 -23.12 3.36 -9.61
N ALA A 18 -22.73 3.87 -10.78
CA ALA A 18 -21.34 4.24 -11.07
C ALA A 18 -20.84 5.41 -10.20
N GLN A 19 -21.71 6.39 -9.91
CA GLN A 19 -21.39 7.49 -8.99
C GLN A 19 -21.15 6.97 -7.58
N ASP A 20 -22.04 6.11 -7.08
CA ASP A 20 -21.96 5.59 -5.71
C ASP A 20 -20.73 4.69 -5.55
N CYS A 21 -20.44 3.84 -6.54
CA CYS A 21 -19.21 3.04 -6.58
C CYS A 21 -17.94 3.91 -6.60
N SER A 22 -17.94 5.01 -7.35
CA SER A 22 -16.80 5.93 -7.38
C SER A 22 -16.60 6.66 -6.06
N ARG A 23 -17.68 7.10 -5.41
CA ARG A 23 -17.62 7.71 -4.07
C ARG A 23 -17.11 6.73 -3.02
N GLN A 24 -17.55 5.48 -3.07
CA GLN A 24 -17.05 4.43 -2.20
C GLN A 24 -15.56 4.16 -2.46
N SER A 25 -15.15 4.12 -3.72
CA SER A 25 -13.74 3.94 -4.11
C SER A 25 -12.86 5.08 -3.60
N ASP A 26 -13.33 6.33 -3.69
CA ASP A 26 -12.63 7.50 -3.14
C ASP A 26 -12.49 7.43 -1.61
N ALA A 27 -13.54 7.02 -0.89
CA ALA A 27 -13.48 6.85 0.56
C ALA A 27 -12.52 5.74 0.99
N VAL A 28 -12.52 4.60 0.29
CA VAL A 28 -11.60 3.49 0.56
C VAL A 28 -10.16 3.88 0.22
N ALA A 29 -9.95 4.61 -0.87
CA ALA A 29 -8.63 5.11 -1.23
C ALA A 29 -8.13 6.15 -0.20
N ALA A 30 -8.99 7.07 0.26
CA ALA A 30 -8.62 8.03 1.30
C ALA A 30 -8.17 7.33 2.59
N GLU A 31 -8.91 6.30 3.03
CA GLU A 31 -8.53 5.52 4.20
C GLU A 31 -7.24 4.73 3.97
N GLY A 32 -7.07 4.11 2.80
CA GLY A 32 -5.84 3.45 2.41
C GLY A 32 -4.63 4.39 2.43
N GLY A 33 -4.82 5.64 2.00
CA GLY A 33 -3.78 6.67 2.04
C GLY A 33 -3.34 6.98 3.47
N ARG A 34 -4.30 7.18 4.39
CA ARG A 34 -3.98 7.37 5.81
C ARG A 34 -3.24 6.19 6.43
N ILE A 35 -3.66 4.96 6.09
CA ILE A 35 -3.00 3.74 6.59
C ILE A 35 -1.56 3.70 6.11
N VAL A 36 -1.30 3.99 4.83
CA VAL A 36 0.05 4.05 4.29
C VAL A 36 0.90 5.11 5.00
N ASP A 37 0.34 6.30 5.24
CA ASP A 37 1.05 7.37 5.97
C ASP A 37 1.40 6.96 7.41
N CYS A 38 0.47 6.31 8.12
CA CYS A 38 0.74 5.75 9.45
C CYS A 38 1.86 4.70 9.39
N VAL A 39 1.80 3.75 8.45
CA VAL A 39 2.83 2.72 8.28
C VAL A 39 4.20 3.33 7.99
N VAL A 40 4.27 4.38 7.17
CA VAL A 40 5.53 5.12 6.94
C VAL A 40 6.05 5.75 8.22
N GLY A 41 5.16 6.30 9.06
CA GLY A 41 5.50 6.80 10.39
C GLY A 41 6.09 5.73 11.31
N ASP A 42 5.38 4.61 11.46
CA ASP A 42 5.79 3.48 12.31
C ASP A 42 7.15 2.90 11.85
N ILE A 43 7.36 2.79 10.54
CA ILE A 43 8.62 2.28 9.97
C ILE A 43 9.79 3.22 10.29
N ARG A 44 9.57 4.55 10.31
CA ARG A 44 10.62 5.50 10.70
C ARG A 44 10.99 5.35 12.17
N GLU A 45 10.01 5.20 13.05
CA GLU A 45 10.25 4.96 14.48
C GLU A 45 11.01 3.64 14.72
N ILE A 46 10.68 2.59 13.97
CA ILE A 46 11.44 1.34 13.97
C ILE A 46 12.89 1.60 13.54
N SER A 47 13.12 2.38 12.48
CA SER A 47 14.47 2.69 12.02
C SER A 47 15.30 3.41 13.09
N ASP A 48 14.69 4.38 13.77
CA ASP A 48 15.34 5.13 14.85
C ASP A 48 15.68 4.22 16.03
N THR A 49 14.75 3.34 16.40
CA THR A 49 14.94 2.36 17.48
C THR A 49 16.07 1.37 17.15
N VAL A 50 16.15 0.91 15.90
CA VAL A 50 17.23 0.02 15.44
C VAL A 50 18.57 0.74 15.47
N ASN A 51 18.64 2.01 15.06
CA ASN A 51 19.87 2.81 15.14
C ASN A 51 20.34 2.98 16.59
N GLN A 52 19.43 3.34 17.51
CA GLN A 52 19.76 3.46 18.94
C GLN A 52 20.24 2.12 19.52
N THR A 53 19.64 1.01 19.10
CA THR A 53 20.06 -0.33 19.52
C THR A 53 21.45 -0.66 18.98
N ALA A 54 21.76 -0.27 17.74
CA ALA A 54 23.08 -0.46 17.15
C ALA A 54 24.15 0.31 17.93
N ASP A 55 23.88 1.56 18.32
CA ASP A 55 24.79 2.38 19.14
C ASP A 55 25.06 1.74 20.50
N ALA A 56 24.02 1.19 21.15
CA ALA A 56 24.15 0.51 22.44
C ALA A 56 25.00 -0.77 22.34
N VAL A 57 24.81 -1.55 21.27
CA VAL A 57 25.61 -2.76 21.02
C VAL A 57 27.05 -2.40 20.65
N GLU A 58 27.28 -1.32 19.91
CA GLU A 58 28.62 -0.82 19.61
C GLU A 58 29.35 -0.36 20.89
N ALA A 59 28.64 0.30 21.81
CA ALA A 59 29.18 0.62 23.13
C ALA A 59 29.57 -0.63 23.93
N LEU A 60 28.77 -1.70 23.87
CA LEU A 60 29.11 -3.00 24.48
C LEU A 60 30.37 -3.62 23.85
N GLY A 61 30.55 -3.46 22.54
CA GLY A 61 31.76 -3.88 21.83
C GLY A 61 33.01 -3.16 22.36
N ARG A 62 32.95 -1.83 22.50
CA ARG A 62 34.03 -1.02 23.09
C ARG A 62 34.33 -1.42 24.54
N GLN A 63 33.30 -1.62 25.36
CA GLN A 63 33.50 -2.04 26.74
C GLN A 63 34.12 -3.44 26.84
N SER A 64 33.79 -4.34 25.91
CA SER A 64 34.42 -5.66 25.82
C SER A 64 35.91 -5.58 25.46
N GLU A 65 36.30 -4.60 24.63
CA GLU A 65 37.70 -4.33 24.30
C GLU A 65 38.51 -3.82 25.51
N GLU A 66 37.91 -2.96 26.33
CA GLU A 66 38.51 -2.53 27.61
C GLU A 66 38.73 -3.72 28.56
N ILE A 67 37.72 -4.60 28.70
CA ILE A 67 37.84 -5.81 29.53
C ILE A 67 38.93 -6.74 28.96
N SER A 68 39.01 -6.90 27.64
CA SER A 68 40.05 -7.71 26.99
C SER A 68 41.45 -7.24 27.38
N THR A 69 41.66 -5.92 27.39
CA THR A 69 42.93 -5.29 27.80
C THR A 69 43.26 -5.62 29.26
N ILE A 70 42.30 -5.48 30.18
CA ILE A 70 42.48 -5.78 31.60
C ILE A 70 42.81 -7.27 31.81
N VAL A 71 42.11 -8.16 31.13
CA VAL A 71 42.35 -9.61 31.20
C VAL A 71 43.75 -9.96 30.69
N GLY A 72 44.22 -9.28 29.64
CA GLY A 72 45.60 -9.36 29.16
C GLY A 72 46.61 -9.00 30.25
N THR A 73 46.42 -7.86 30.95
CA THR A 73 47.29 -7.47 32.07
C THR A 73 47.25 -8.48 33.23
N ILE A 74 46.08 -9.05 33.57
CA ILE A 74 45.98 -10.08 34.62
C ILE A 74 46.76 -11.33 34.23
N LYS A 75 46.70 -11.73 32.94
CA LYS A 75 47.49 -12.86 32.43
C LYS A 75 48.99 -12.60 32.56
N GLU A 76 49.45 -11.41 32.18
CA GLU A 76 50.87 -11.01 32.33
C GLU A 76 51.30 -11.05 33.81
N ILE A 77 50.46 -10.57 34.74
CA ILE A 77 50.72 -10.64 36.18
C ILE A 77 50.80 -12.10 36.66
N ALA A 78 49.89 -12.97 36.18
CA ALA A 78 49.90 -14.39 36.51
C ALA A 78 51.18 -15.07 36.01
N ASP A 79 51.60 -14.80 34.78
CA ASP A 79 52.83 -15.33 34.19
C ASP A 79 54.08 -14.85 34.96
N GLN A 80 54.13 -13.57 35.35
CA GLN A 80 55.20 -13.04 36.21
C GLN A 80 55.20 -13.67 37.61
N THR A 81 54.03 -13.84 38.21
CA THR A 81 53.88 -14.47 39.52
C THR A 81 54.33 -15.93 39.49
N ASN A 82 54.00 -16.65 38.41
CA ASN A 82 54.45 -18.02 38.18
C ASN A 82 55.99 -18.09 38.09
N LEU A 83 56.61 -17.16 37.36
CA LEU A 83 58.06 -17.09 37.22
C LEU A 83 58.77 -16.71 38.54
N LEU A 84 58.19 -15.79 39.32
CA LEU A 84 58.67 -15.45 40.67
C LEU A 84 58.57 -16.64 41.62
N ALA A 85 57.45 -17.37 41.60
CA ALA A 85 57.23 -18.55 42.41
C ALA A 85 58.21 -19.68 42.06
N LEU A 86 58.51 -19.87 40.77
CA LEU A 86 59.52 -20.83 40.31
C LEU A 86 60.91 -20.47 40.85
N ASN A 87 61.32 -19.20 40.75
CA ASN A 87 62.60 -18.74 41.29
C ASN A 87 62.68 -18.94 42.82
N ALA A 88 61.60 -18.67 43.54
CA ALA A 88 61.52 -18.90 44.98
C ALA A 88 61.61 -20.40 45.34
N ALA A 89 60.98 -21.28 44.56
CA ALA A 89 61.07 -22.73 44.75
C ALA A 89 62.50 -23.24 44.52
N ILE A 90 63.20 -22.72 43.51
CA ILE A 90 64.60 -23.04 43.23
C ILE A 90 65.49 -22.62 44.41
N GLU A 91 65.34 -21.40 44.92
CA GLU A 91 66.17 -20.90 46.02
C GLU A 91 65.86 -21.61 47.35
N ALA A 92 64.58 -21.97 47.58
CA ALA A 92 64.18 -22.79 48.72
C ALA A 92 64.79 -24.19 48.69
N ALA A 93 64.86 -24.83 47.51
CA ALA A 93 65.55 -26.10 47.34
C ALA A 93 67.06 -25.98 47.60
N ARG A 94 67.65 -24.84 47.24
CA ARG A 94 69.07 -24.53 47.46
C ARG A 94 69.43 -24.37 48.94
N ALA A 95 68.50 -23.88 49.76
CA ALA A 95 68.64 -23.74 51.21
C ALA A 95 68.47 -25.05 52.00
N GLY A 96 68.16 -26.17 51.33
CA GLY A 96 68.03 -27.49 51.97
C GLY A 96 66.91 -27.58 53.00
N GLU A 97 67.18 -28.18 54.16
CA GLU A 97 66.18 -28.37 55.23
C GLU A 97 65.61 -27.04 55.78
N ALA A 98 66.40 -25.96 55.78
CA ALA A 98 65.94 -24.64 56.24
C ALA A 98 64.93 -23.97 55.29
N GLY A 99 64.95 -24.33 53.99
CA GLY A 99 64.06 -23.77 52.97
C GLY A 99 62.76 -24.55 52.77
N ARG A 100 62.57 -25.67 53.48
CA ARG A 100 61.49 -26.63 53.22
C ARG A 100 60.08 -26.04 53.37
N GLY A 101 59.86 -25.15 54.35
CA GLY A 101 58.60 -24.43 54.50
C GLY A 101 58.33 -23.41 53.39
N PHE A 102 59.39 -22.72 52.94
CA PHE A 102 59.30 -21.78 51.81
C PHE A 102 59.03 -22.49 50.48
N ALA A 103 59.59 -23.68 50.27
CA ALA A 103 59.35 -24.47 49.07
C ALA A 103 57.87 -24.82 48.88
N VAL A 104 57.17 -25.19 49.97
CA VAL A 104 55.73 -25.50 49.93
C VAL A 104 54.91 -24.27 49.56
N VAL A 105 55.22 -23.11 50.14
CA VAL A 105 54.52 -21.85 49.81
C VAL A 105 54.77 -21.45 48.36
N ALA A 106 56.01 -21.55 47.88
CA ALA A 106 56.36 -21.24 46.50
C ALA A 106 55.59 -22.12 45.50
N ASP A 107 55.46 -23.41 45.78
CA ASP A 107 54.73 -24.34 44.90
C ASP A 107 53.21 -24.07 44.90
N GLU A 108 52.64 -23.64 46.03
CA GLU A 108 51.22 -23.26 46.11
C GLU A 108 50.94 -21.95 45.35
N VAL A 109 51.83 -20.95 45.47
CA VAL A 109 51.76 -19.71 44.68
C VAL A 109 51.87 -20.02 43.18
N ARG A 110 52.77 -20.94 42.80
CA ARG A 110 52.94 -21.39 41.41
C ARG A 110 51.65 -21.98 40.84
N LYS A 111 51.01 -22.91 41.57
CA LYS A 111 49.72 -23.50 41.18
C LYS A 111 48.60 -22.46 41.09
N LEU A 112 48.58 -21.48 42.01
CA LEU A 112 47.58 -20.41 41.97
C LEU A 112 47.78 -19.53 40.73
N ALA A 113 49.02 -19.19 40.39
CA ALA A 113 49.36 -18.44 39.19
C ALA A 113 48.97 -19.19 37.91
N GLU A 114 49.26 -20.49 37.81
CA GLU A 114 48.83 -21.35 36.68
C GLU A 114 47.30 -21.39 36.54
N ARG A 115 46.57 -21.52 37.67
CA ARG A 115 45.10 -21.47 37.67
C ARG A 115 44.56 -20.12 37.22
N THR A 116 45.14 -19.01 37.70
CA THR A 116 44.76 -17.66 37.27
C THR A 116 44.99 -17.48 35.77
N ALA A 117 46.15 -17.88 35.25
CA ALA A 117 46.45 -17.81 33.82
C ALA A 117 45.42 -18.60 32.98
N LYS A 118 45.07 -19.82 33.42
CA LYS A 118 44.02 -20.62 32.76
C LYS A 118 42.66 -19.90 32.75
N SER A 119 42.23 -19.37 33.90
CA SER A 119 40.95 -18.62 33.98
C SER A 119 40.97 -17.36 33.10
N THR A 120 42.08 -16.62 33.03
CA THR A 120 42.18 -15.47 32.12
C THR A 120 42.06 -15.87 30.65
N GLN A 121 42.58 -17.04 30.26
CA GLN A 121 42.46 -17.55 28.89
C GLN A 121 41.01 -17.93 28.54
N GLU A 122 40.29 -18.53 29.50
CA GLU A 122 38.85 -18.83 29.36
C GLU A 122 38.03 -17.54 29.23
N ILE A 123 38.32 -16.52 30.07
CA ILE A 123 37.66 -15.21 30.02
C ILE A 123 37.94 -14.51 28.69
N ALA A 124 39.20 -14.51 28.22
CA ALA A 124 39.57 -13.92 26.92
C ALA A 124 38.78 -14.56 25.76
N SER A 125 38.58 -15.88 25.82
CA SER A 125 37.79 -16.60 24.81
C SER A 125 36.31 -16.18 24.83
N MET A 126 35.74 -15.98 26.02
CA MET A 126 34.36 -15.47 26.18
C MET A 126 34.22 -14.04 25.65
N ILE A 127 35.18 -13.17 25.95
CA ILE A 127 35.19 -11.77 25.47
C ILE A 127 35.28 -11.73 23.94
N SER A 128 36.16 -12.55 23.35
CA SER A 128 36.27 -12.66 21.89
C SER A 128 34.95 -13.08 21.24
N ALA A 129 34.24 -14.03 21.85
CA ALA A 129 32.91 -14.43 21.39
C ALA A 129 31.88 -13.29 21.50
N ILE A 130 31.91 -12.51 22.60
CA ILE A 130 31.06 -11.33 22.77
C ILE A 130 31.35 -10.29 21.68
N GLN A 131 32.62 -9.96 21.46
CA GLN A 131 33.04 -8.99 20.42
C GLN A 131 32.53 -9.40 19.03
N SER A 132 32.78 -10.65 18.63
CA SER A 132 32.27 -11.17 17.35
C SER A 132 30.74 -11.15 17.28
N GLY A 133 30.06 -11.46 18.38
CA GLY A 133 28.60 -11.35 18.48
C GLY A 133 28.10 -9.92 18.29
N THR A 134 28.75 -8.95 18.93
CA THR A 134 28.41 -7.52 18.81
C THR A 134 28.62 -6.99 17.40
N GLU A 135 29.74 -7.33 16.74
CA GLU A 135 30.01 -6.92 15.35
C GLU A 135 28.95 -7.47 14.38
N ASN A 136 28.61 -8.76 14.52
CA ASN A 136 27.58 -9.40 13.71
C ASN A 136 26.19 -8.78 13.93
N ALA A 137 25.87 -8.43 15.18
CA ALA A 137 24.62 -7.77 15.54
C ALA A 137 24.53 -6.37 14.91
N VAL A 138 25.58 -5.54 15.05
CA VAL A 138 25.65 -4.21 14.43
C VAL A 138 25.53 -4.30 12.90
N GLY A 139 26.25 -5.23 12.26
CA GLY A 139 26.15 -5.44 10.81
C GLY A 139 24.74 -5.86 10.37
N SER A 140 24.05 -6.67 11.17
CA SER A 140 22.67 -7.08 10.89
C SER A 140 21.67 -5.93 11.09
N MET A 141 21.88 -5.09 12.10
CA MET A 141 21.06 -3.89 12.32
C MET A 141 21.22 -2.88 11.17
N LYS A 142 22.45 -2.61 10.71
CA LYS A 142 22.70 -1.72 9.56
C LYS A 142 21.97 -2.19 8.29
N ARG A 143 22.05 -3.48 7.97
CA ARG A 143 21.27 -4.08 6.87
C ARG A 143 19.75 -3.97 7.10
N GLY A 144 19.31 -4.07 8.36
CA GLY A 144 17.92 -3.85 8.74
C GLY A 144 17.44 -2.44 8.40
N VAL A 145 18.24 -1.43 8.72
CA VAL A 145 17.97 -0.01 8.41
C VAL A 145 17.89 0.22 6.90
N GLU A 146 18.81 -0.35 6.11
CA GLU A 146 18.77 -0.27 4.64
C GLU A 146 17.48 -0.88 4.07
N ARG A 147 17.06 -2.04 4.58
CA ARG A 147 15.80 -2.68 4.17
C ARG A 147 14.58 -1.87 4.56
N VAL A 148 14.60 -1.26 5.74
CA VAL A 148 13.56 -0.34 6.20
C VAL A 148 13.44 0.86 5.26
N ALA A 149 14.56 1.47 4.86
CA ALA A 149 14.55 2.58 3.91
C ALA A 149 13.90 2.21 2.57
N SER A 150 14.23 1.03 2.02
CA SER A 150 13.57 0.51 0.82
C SER A 150 12.06 0.26 1.03
N GLY A 151 11.66 -0.22 2.21
CA GLY A 151 10.25 -0.39 2.57
C GLY A 151 9.48 0.94 2.62
N VAL A 152 10.10 2.01 3.12
CA VAL A 152 9.52 3.36 3.10
C VAL A 152 9.28 3.84 1.67
N GLU A 153 10.25 3.64 0.78
CA GLU A 153 10.11 4.02 -0.64
C GLU A 153 8.95 3.29 -1.32
N GLN A 154 8.82 1.98 -1.08
CA GLN A 154 7.71 1.18 -1.61
C GLN A 154 6.35 1.64 -1.05
N ALA A 155 6.28 1.94 0.25
CA ALA A 155 5.06 2.47 0.87
C ALA A 155 4.69 3.83 0.27
N GLN A 156 5.65 4.73 0.03
CA GLN A 156 5.40 6.01 -0.63
C GLN A 156 4.88 5.85 -2.06
N GLN A 157 5.42 4.88 -2.83
CA GLN A 157 4.90 4.56 -4.16
C GLN A 157 3.46 4.04 -4.10
N ALA A 158 3.14 3.19 -3.12
CA ALA A 158 1.77 2.75 -2.88
C ALA A 158 0.85 3.94 -2.54
N GLY A 159 1.28 4.86 -1.68
CA GLY A 159 0.55 6.09 -1.37
C GLY A 159 0.27 6.96 -2.60
N SER A 160 1.27 7.14 -3.47
CA SER A 160 1.09 7.85 -4.75
C SER A 160 0.06 7.19 -5.66
N THR A 161 0.07 5.85 -5.73
CA THR A 161 -0.91 5.08 -6.52
C THR A 161 -2.32 5.25 -5.96
N ILE A 162 -2.48 5.28 -4.63
CA ILE A 162 -3.76 5.53 -3.98
C ILE A 162 -4.29 6.94 -4.32
N VAL A 163 -3.42 7.96 -4.31
CA VAL A 163 -3.80 9.32 -4.73
C VAL A 163 -4.27 9.34 -6.19
N GLN A 164 -3.62 8.57 -7.07
CA GLN A 164 -4.07 8.43 -8.45
C GLN A 164 -5.47 7.81 -8.54
N VAL A 165 -5.78 6.79 -7.72
CA VAL A 165 -7.12 6.18 -7.65
C VAL A 165 -8.19 7.19 -7.23
N GLN A 166 -7.89 8.05 -6.25
CA GLN A 166 -8.81 9.13 -5.84
C GLN A 166 -9.09 10.10 -6.99
N VAL A 167 -8.04 10.56 -7.67
CA VAL A 167 -8.18 11.46 -8.82
C VAL A 167 -9.01 10.84 -9.94
N GLN A 168 -8.81 9.54 -10.23
CA GLN A 168 -9.60 8.85 -11.24
C GLN A 168 -11.07 8.66 -10.80
N SER A 169 -11.31 8.34 -9.52
CA SER A 169 -12.66 8.21 -8.97
C SER A 169 -13.42 9.53 -9.08
N GLN A 170 -12.76 10.66 -8.79
CA GLN A 170 -13.35 11.99 -8.94
C GLN A 170 -13.70 12.31 -10.40
N LYS A 171 -12.84 11.94 -11.37
CA LYS A 171 -13.14 12.09 -12.79
C LYS A 171 -14.35 11.27 -13.23
N VAL A 172 -14.53 10.06 -12.68
CA VAL A 172 -15.73 9.26 -12.97
C VAL A 172 -16.98 9.94 -12.42
N VAL A 173 -16.93 10.51 -11.22
CA VAL A 173 -18.06 11.28 -10.66
C VAL A 173 -18.43 12.48 -11.54
N GLU A 174 -17.44 13.20 -12.07
CA GLU A 174 -17.66 14.31 -13.00
C GLU A 174 -18.29 13.85 -14.31
N ALA A 175 -17.73 12.81 -14.95
CA ALA A 175 -18.26 12.25 -16.20
C ALA A 175 -19.71 11.74 -16.02
N VAL A 176 -20.00 11.09 -14.89
CA VAL A 176 -21.36 10.66 -14.55
C VAL A 176 -22.31 11.84 -14.40
N SER A 177 -21.86 12.94 -13.78
CA SER A 177 -22.66 14.16 -13.66
C SER A 177 -23.02 14.74 -15.03
N GLU A 178 -22.08 14.74 -15.99
CA GLU A 178 -22.34 15.14 -17.38
C GLU A 178 -23.34 14.21 -18.06
N ILE A 179 -23.21 12.89 -17.88
CA ILE A 179 -24.17 11.91 -18.40
C ILE A 179 -25.57 12.17 -17.84
N SER A 180 -25.70 12.45 -16.54
CA SER A 180 -27.00 12.79 -15.93
C SER A 180 -27.62 14.08 -16.48
N VAL A 181 -26.82 15.05 -16.93
CA VAL A 181 -27.32 16.23 -17.64
C VAL A 181 -27.84 15.82 -19.03
N ALA A 182 -27.02 15.11 -19.82
CA ALA A 182 -27.39 14.68 -21.16
C ALA A 182 -28.65 13.78 -21.18
N LEU A 183 -28.80 12.89 -20.19
CA LEU A 183 -29.98 12.04 -20.06
C LEU A 183 -31.26 12.85 -19.79
N ARG A 184 -31.18 13.93 -19.01
CA ARG A 184 -32.32 14.82 -18.78
C ARG A 184 -32.75 15.54 -20.06
N GLU A 185 -31.78 16.00 -20.85
CA GLU A 185 -32.04 16.60 -22.16
C GLU A 185 -32.68 15.59 -23.13
N GLN A 186 -32.13 14.36 -23.18
CA GLN A 186 -32.66 13.29 -24.01
C GLN A 186 -34.09 12.87 -23.59
N ALA A 187 -34.39 12.85 -22.29
CA ALA A 187 -35.75 12.59 -21.79
C ALA A 187 -36.74 13.67 -22.25
N SER A 188 -36.32 14.94 -22.20
CA SER A 188 -37.11 16.07 -22.68
C SER A 188 -37.38 15.97 -24.19
N ALA A 189 -36.33 15.74 -24.99
CA ALA A 189 -36.44 15.57 -26.44
C ALA A 189 -37.34 14.37 -26.79
N SER A 190 -37.24 13.26 -26.05
CA SER A 190 -38.09 12.09 -26.23
C SER A 190 -39.57 12.39 -26.02
N THR A 191 -39.88 13.22 -25.00
CA THR A 191 -41.25 13.65 -24.70
C THR A 191 -41.80 14.55 -25.81
N GLU A 192 -40.97 15.44 -26.35
CA GLU A 192 -41.35 16.30 -27.47
C GLU A 192 -41.60 15.49 -28.76
N ILE A 193 -40.75 14.50 -29.04
CA ILE A 193 -40.95 13.55 -30.15
C ILE A 193 -42.28 12.81 -29.98
N ALA A 194 -42.61 12.36 -28.76
CA ALA A 194 -43.89 11.70 -28.47
C ALA A 194 -45.07 12.57 -28.87
N ARG A 195 -45.08 13.84 -28.44
CA ARG A 195 -46.14 14.80 -28.77
C ARG A 195 -46.22 15.07 -30.27
N ASN A 196 -45.08 15.17 -30.94
CA ASN A 196 -45.06 15.36 -32.40
C ASN A 196 -45.61 14.15 -33.16
N VAL A 197 -45.31 12.93 -32.72
CA VAL A 197 -45.86 11.70 -33.30
C VAL A 197 -47.36 11.62 -33.10
N GLU A 198 -47.86 11.94 -31.91
CA GLU A 198 -49.30 11.99 -31.62
C GLU A 198 -50.02 13.01 -32.50
N ARG A 199 -49.43 14.20 -32.67
CA ARG A 199 -49.95 15.23 -33.60
C ARG A 199 -49.96 14.76 -35.05
N ILE A 200 -48.92 14.08 -35.51
CA ILE A 200 -48.87 13.51 -36.87
C ILE A 200 -49.96 12.46 -37.07
N ALA A 201 -50.19 11.60 -36.07
CA ALA A 201 -51.26 10.61 -36.11
C ALA A 201 -52.64 11.26 -36.24
N GLN A 202 -52.90 12.30 -35.43
CA GLN A 202 -54.15 13.08 -35.53
C GLN A 202 -54.31 13.72 -36.93
N MET A 203 -53.26 14.37 -37.45
CA MET A 203 -53.30 14.96 -38.79
C MET A 203 -53.52 13.92 -39.89
N ALA A 204 -53.00 12.70 -39.73
CA ALA A 204 -53.22 11.61 -40.68
C ALA A 204 -54.68 11.15 -40.67
N GLU A 205 -55.32 11.08 -39.49
CA GLU A 205 -56.76 10.78 -39.37
C GLU A 205 -57.62 11.88 -40.02
N GLU A 206 -57.32 13.16 -39.75
CA GLU A 206 -58.00 14.31 -40.35
C GLU A 206 -57.87 14.30 -41.88
N ASN A 207 -56.67 14.05 -42.41
CA ASN A 207 -56.43 13.93 -43.85
C ASN A 207 -57.19 12.76 -44.47
N ASN A 208 -57.27 11.62 -43.79
CA ASN A 208 -58.02 10.45 -44.27
C ASN A 208 -59.53 10.76 -44.33
N ALA A 209 -60.07 11.44 -43.31
CA ALA A 209 -61.46 11.89 -43.31
C ALA A 209 -61.75 12.90 -44.44
N ALA A 210 -60.85 13.87 -44.66
CA ALA A 210 -60.95 14.82 -45.75
C ALA A 210 -60.88 14.14 -47.14
N ALA A 211 -59.99 13.17 -47.30
CA ALA A 211 -59.88 12.38 -48.54
C ALA A 211 -61.16 11.58 -48.82
N SER A 212 -61.78 10.98 -47.80
CA SER A 212 -63.07 10.30 -47.92
C SER A 212 -64.18 11.27 -48.36
N ALA A 213 -64.28 12.44 -47.72
CA ALA A 213 -65.27 13.45 -48.08
C ALA A 213 -65.08 13.97 -49.52
N ASN A 214 -63.84 14.12 -49.96
CA ASN A 214 -63.51 14.50 -51.33
C ASN A 214 -63.92 13.39 -52.33
N ALA A 215 -63.70 12.12 -51.99
CA ALA A 215 -64.14 10.99 -52.82
C ALA A 215 -65.67 10.94 -52.97
N ASP A 216 -66.42 11.17 -51.87
CA ASP A 216 -67.88 11.24 -51.89
C ASP A 216 -68.40 12.40 -52.75
N THR A 217 -67.74 13.55 -52.64
CA THR A 217 -68.04 14.74 -53.44
C THR A 217 -67.77 14.48 -54.92
N ALA A 218 -66.63 13.88 -55.27
CA ALA A 218 -66.29 13.49 -56.63
C ALA A 218 -67.30 12.47 -57.21
N GLY A 219 -67.74 11.50 -56.41
CA GLY A 219 -68.79 10.55 -56.79
C GLY A 219 -70.14 11.23 -57.05
N SER A 220 -70.48 12.27 -56.29
CA SER A 220 -71.69 13.06 -56.48
C SER A 220 -71.61 13.95 -57.73
N LEU A 221 -70.45 14.57 -57.98
CA LEU A 221 -70.19 15.31 -59.21
C LEU A 221 -70.27 14.41 -60.45
N ARG A 222 -69.73 13.19 -60.39
CA ARG A 222 -69.85 12.20 -61.48
C ARG A 222 -71.32 11.88 -61.78
N ARG A 223 -72.13 11.60 -60.76
CA ARG A 223 -73.57 11.36 -60.92
C ARG A 223 -74.28 12.55 -61.56
N LEU A 224 -73.98 13.77 -61.11
CA LEU A 224 -74.56 14.99 -61.69
C LEU A 224 -74.19 15.15 -63.17
N ALA A 225 -72.92 14.91 -63.52
CA ALA A 225 -72.44 14.96 -64.89
C ALA A 225 -73.14 13.90 -65.78
N GLU A 226 -73.34 12.68 -65.27
CA GLU A 226 -74.12 11.63 -65.96
C GLU A 226 -75.57 12.05 -66.19
N THR A 227 -76.24 12.63 -65.19
CA THR A 227 -77.62 13.14 -65.33
C THR A 227 -77.70 14.24 -66.37
N ILE A 228 -76.80 15.23 -66.34
CA ILE A 228 -76.76 16.30 -67.35
C ILE A 228 -76.53 15.70 -68.75
N GLY A 229 -75.64 14.71 -68.87
CA GLY A 229 -75.39 14.02 -70.14
C GLY A 229 -76.62 13.27 -70.68
N GLN A 230 -77.41 12.64 -69.81
CA GLN A 230 -78.66 11.97 -70.17
C GLN A 230 -79.72 12.97 -70.63
N GLU A 231 -79.92 14.07 -69.90
CA GLU A 231 -80.86 15.13 -70.27
C GLU A 231 -80.51 15.75 -71.63
N VAL A 232 -79.24 16.10 -71.85
CA VAL A 232 -78.77 16.63 -73.14
C VAL A 232 -78.98 15.63 -74.29
N SER A 233 -78.76 14.33 -74.04
CA SER A 233 -78.98 13.28 -75.05
C SER A 233 -80.47 13.15 -75.41
N ARG A 234 -81.36 13.32 -74.43
CA ARG A 234 -82.81 13.32 -74.64
C ARG A 234 -83.30 14.50 -75.48
N PHE A 235 -82.66 15.66 -75.37
CA PHE A 235 -82.94 16.83 -76.23
C PHE A 235 -82.36 16.72 -77.65
N ARG A 236 -81.45 15.77 -77.90
CA ARG A 236 -80.79 15.56 -79.20
C ARG A 236 -81.46 14.49 -80.06
N ALA A 237 -82.42 13.74 -79.52
CA ALA A 237 -83.27 12.77 -80.23
C ALA A 237 -84.60 13.42 -80.62
#